data_AF-A0A535L1H8-F1
#
_entry.id   AF-A0A535L1H8-F1
#
_cell.length_a   1.000
_cell.length_b   1.000
_cell.length_c   1.000
_cell.angle_alpha   90.00
_cell.angle_beta   90.00
_cell.angle_gamma   90.00
#
_symmetry.space_group_name_H-M   'P 1'
#
loop_
_entity.id
_entity.type
_entity.pdbx_description
1 polymer ?
#
loop_
_entity_poly.entity_id
_entity_poly.type
_entity_poly.pdbx_seq_one_letter_code
_entity_poly.pdbx_strand_id
1 'polypeptide(L)' 'MTNPLQELKALGQSVWLDDIDRGQLRSGLFGRLIDEDGLSGATGNPTIFEHA' A
#
# COMPACT_ATOMS: atom_id res chain seq x y z
N MET A 1 -14.20 7.32 12.90
CA MET A 1 -14.46 6.51 11.68
C MET A 1 -13.54 5.30 11.75
N THR A 2 -14.03 4.12 11.39
CA THR A 2 -13.19 2.92 11.32
C THR A 2 -12.34 2.93 10.05
N ASN A 3 -11.21 2.22 10.08
CA ASN A 3 -10.33 2.02 8.93
C ASN A 3 -10.74 0.71 8.21
N PRO A 4 -11.31 0.77 6.99
CA PRO A 4 -11.78 -0.42 6.28
C PRO A 4 -10.67 -1.44 5.97
N LEU A 5 -9.43 -1.00 5.76
CA LEU A 5 -8.31 -1.91 5.49
C LEU A 5 -7.95 -2.72 6.73
N GLN A 6 -7.98 -2.09 7.91
CA GLN A 6 -7.77 -2.81 9.17
C GLN A 6 -8.91 -3.79 9.49
N GLU A 7 -10.16 -3.46 9.12
CA GLU A 7 -11.30 -4.39 9.22
C GLU A 7 -11.10 -5.61 8.31
N LEU A 8 -10.68 -5.41 7.06
CA LEU A 8 -10.37 -6.51 6.14
C LEU A 8 -9.23 -7.39 6.67
N LYS A 9 -8.19 -6.78 7.26
CA LYS A 9 -7.10 -7.50 7.91
C LYS A 9 -7.59 -8.36 9.08
N ALA A 10 -8.53 -7.86 9.89
CA ALA A 10 -9.14 -8.62 10.98
C ALA A 10 -9.97 -9.82 10.48
N LEU A 11 -10.51 -9.73 9.25
CA LEU A 11 -11.18 -10.85 8.55
C LEU A 11 -10.21 -11.80 7.84
N GLY A 12 -8.90 -11.56 7.93
CA GLY A 12 -7.86 -12.39 7.29
C GLY A 12 -7.56 -12.02 5.84
N GLN A 13 -8.13 -10.94 5.30
CA GLN A 13 -7.84 -10.45 3.96
C GLN A 13 -6.67 -9.46 3.96
N SER A 14 -5.67 -9.70 3.13
CA SER A 14 -4.55 -8.79 2.91
C SER A 14 -4.81 -7.88 1.72
N VAL A 15 -4.74 -6.57 1.91
CA VAL A 15 -4.94 -5.58 0.84
C VAL A 15 -3.59 -5.06 0.34
N TRP A 16 -3.42 -5.02 -0.98
CA TRP A 16 -2.19 -4.62 -1.66
C TRP A 16 -2.45 -3.42 -2.56
N LEU A 17 -1.46 -2.54 -2.68
CA LEU A 17 -1.49 -1.37 -3.55
C LEU A 17 -0.97 -1.78 -4.94
N ASP A 18 -1.76 -1.58 -5.99
CA ASP A 18 -1.33 -1.84 -7.37
C ASP A 18 -0.61 -0.66 -7.99
N ASP A 19 0.39 -0.16 -7.25
CA ASP A 19 1.27 0.92 -7.63
C ASP A 19 2.46 0.94 -6.66
N ILE A 20 3.64 1.34 -7.15
CA ILE A 20 4.78 1.66 -6.30
C ILE A 20 5.78 2.57 -7.02
N ASP A 21 6.07 3.72 -6.43
CA ASP A 21 7.04 4.67 -6.97
C ASP A 21 8.12 5.10 -5.96
N ARG A 22 9.19 5.73 -6.46
CA ARG A 22 10.33 6.16 -5.63
C ARG A 22 9.97 7.33 -4.71
N GLY A 23 9.01 8.17 -5.08
CA GLY A 23 8.50 9.28 -4.28
C GLY A 23 7.78 8.78 -3.03
N GLN A 24 6.91 7.78 -3.16
CA GLN A 24 6.21 7.13 -2.05
C GLN A 24 7.20 6.54 -1.03
N LEU A 25 8.27 5.90 -1.52
CA LEU A 25 9.34 5.35 -0.68
C LEU A 25 10.15 6.45 0.02
N ARG A 26 10.64 7.44 -0.74
CA ARG A 26 11.49 8.52 -0.22
C ARG A 26 10.76 9.44 0.77
N SER A 27 9.46 9.66 0.56
CA SER A 27 8.62 10.48 1.44
C SER A 27 8.14 9.74 2.70
N GLY A 28 8.42 8.44 2.81
CA GLY A 28 7.90 7.59 3.89
C GLY A 28 6.37 7.41 3.84
N LEU A 29 5.72 7.75 2.72
CA LEU A 29 4.29 7.53 2.55
C LEU A 29 3.96 6.04 2.55
N PHE A 30 4.73 5.23 1.81
CA PHE A 30 4.49 3.78 1.74
C PHE A 30 4.56 3.09 3.11
N GLY A 31 5.52 3.49 3.95
CA GLY A 31 5.62 3.00 5.33
C GLY A 31 4.41 3.36 6.16
N ARG A 32 3.95 4.62 6.09
CA ARG A 32 2.73 5.06 6.80
C ARG A 32 1.48 4.29 6.36
N LEU A 33 1.31 4.01 5.07
CA LEU A 33 0.20 3.19 4.59
C LEU A 33 0.20 1.77 5.18
N ILE A 34 1.39 1.19 5.42
CA ILE A 34 1.51 -0.11 6.08
C ILE A 34 1.20 0.01 7.58
N ASP A 35 1.88 0.93 8.27
CA ASP A 35 1.88 1.02 9.73
C ASP A 35 0.57 1.59 10.29
N GLU A 36 0.00 2.60 9.62
CA GLU A 36 -1.17 3.34 10.07
C GLU A 36 -2.44 2.83 9.36
N ASP A 37 -2.37 2.60 8.04
CA ASP A 37 -3.57 2.27 7.27
C ASP A 37 -3.84 0.76 7.16
N GLY A 38 -2.85 -0.11 7.39
CA GLY A 38 -3.04 -1.57 7.29
C GLY A 38 -2.81 -2.15 5.90
N LEU A 39 -2.14 -1.41 5.01
CA LEU A 39 -1.66 -1.94 3.74
C LEU A 39 -0.70 -3.13 3.98
N SER A 40 -0.82 -4.17 3.18
CA SER A 40 -0.03 -5.40 3.35
C SER A 40 1.15 -5.52 2.39
N GLY A 41 1.19 -4.70 1.34
CA GLY A 41 2.23 -4.71 0.33
C GLY A 41 1.85 -3.89 -0.89
N ALA A 42 2.70 -3.94 -1.92
CA ALA A 42 2.44 -3.35 -3.22
C ALA A 42 2.92 -4.26 -4.34
N THR A 43 2.35 -4.08 -5.53
CA THR A 43 2.81 -4.70 -6.77
C THR A 43 3.53 -3.67 -7.64
N GLY A 44 4.64 -4.11 -8.25
CA GLY A 44 5.32 -3.38 -9.31
C GLY A 44 5.27 -4.21 -10.59
N ASN A 45 5.00 -3.57 -11.72
CA ASN A 45 5.02 -4.19 -13.03
C ASN A 45 5.67 -3.23 -14.04
N PRO A 46 6.07 -3.69 -15.24
CA PRO A 46 6.76 -2.85 -16.21
C PRO A 46 6.00 -1.56 -16.56
N THR A 47 4.67 -1.63 -16.72
CA THR A 47 3.83 -0.47 -17.03
C THR A 47 3.82 0.56 -15.90
N ILE A 48 3.77 0.13 -14.63
CA ILE A 48 3.91 1.01 -13.47
C ILE A 48 5.25 1.76 -13.53
N PHE A 49 6.35 1.06 -13.80
CA PHE A 49 7.67 1.69 -13.84
C PHE A 49 7.92 2.59 -15.06
N GLU A 50 7.19 2.40 -16.15
CA GLU A 50 7.23 3.30 -17.31
C GLU A 50 6.49 4.63 -17.06
N HIS A 51 5.50 4.63 -16.16
CA HIS A 51 4.67 5.81 -15.85
C HIS A 51 5.11 6.57 -14.59
N ALA A 52 6.04 6.01 -13.80
CA ALA A 52 6.49 6.53 -12.51
C ALA A 52 7.72 7.46 -12.57
#